data_AF-A0A844G9D4-F1
#
_entry.id   AF-A0A844G9D4-F1
#
_cell.length_a   1.000
_cell.length_b   1.000
_cell.length_c   1.000
_cell.angle_alpha   90.00
_cell.angle_beta   90.00
_cell.angle_gamma   90.00
#
_symmetry.space_group_name_H-M   'P 1'
#
loop_
_entity.id
_entity.type
_entity.pdbx_description
1 polymer ?
#
loop_
_entity_poly.entity_id
_entity_poly.type
_entity_poly.pdbx_seq_one_letter_code
_entity_poly.pdbx_strand_id
1 'polypeptide(L)'
;MKNRVRRLSHSPDSGGGIMMSRMQENDYQAMKQRLVTICEVQAGTISATEAAERLGVSRKTFYEYMDAFVKAAAEALTPGDPGRPKLSDETRKIRQLEAEKKRLENELYETKAISELQGRIIAIRDSQLAEREKKRNG
;
A
#
# COMPACT_ATOMS: atom_id res chain seq x y z
N MET A 1 -44.04 -1.89 -27.84
CA MET A 1 -43.15 -0.71 -27.67
C MET A 1 -42.01 -1.06 -26.73
N LYS A 2 -40.87 -0.38 -26.91
CA LYS A 2 -39.49 -0.77 -26.57
C LYS A 2 -39.12 -0.56 -25.08
N ASN A 3 -38.25 -1.45 -24.59
CA ASN A 3 -37.11 -1.23 -23.67
C ASN A 3 -37.24 -0.25 -22.48
N ARG A 4 -36.82 -0.68 -21.27
CA ARG A 4 -35.40 -0.61 -20.83
C ARG A 4 -35.27 -0.90 -19.33
N VAL A 5 -34.57 -2.00 -19.04
CA VAL A 5 -33.97 -2.36 -17.76
C VAL A 5 -33.00 -1.28 -17.27
N ARG A 6 -33.03 -0.88 -15.99
CA ARG A 6 -31.84 -0.39 -15.29
C ARG A 6 -31.73 -1.00 -13.90
N ARG A 7 -30.65 -1.79 -13.77
CA ARG A 7 -30.17 -2.53 -12.62
C ARG A 7 -29.91 -1.61 -11.43
N LEU A 8 -30.25 -2.10 -10.25
CA LEU A 8 -29.69 -1.68 -8.98
C LEU A 8 -28.16 -1.90 -9.03
N SER A 9 -27.40 -0.82 -8.82
CA SER A 9 -25.95 -0.89 -8.65
C SER A 9 -25.63 -1.52 -7.29
N HIS A 10 -25.29 -2.81 -7.31
CA HIS A 10 -24.54 -3.44 -6.24
C HIS A 10 -23.15 -2.79 -6.16
N SER A 11 -22.86 -2.13 -5.04
CA SER A 11 -21.51 -1.72 -4.67
C SER A 11 -20.70 -2.96 -4.25
N PRO A 12 -19.54 -3.26 -4.85
CA PRO A 12 -18.65 -4.26 -4.31
C PRO A 12 -17.92 -3.66 -3.11
N ASP A 13 -18.15 -4.31 -1.98
CA ASP A 13 -17.37 -4.27 -0.76
C ASP A 13 -15.87 -4.20 -1.07
N SER A 14 -15.24 -3.12 -0.58
CA SER A 14 -13.80 -2.87 -0.69
C SER A 14 -13.06 -3.66 0.38
N GLY A 15 -13.18 -4.99 0.34
CA GLY A 15 -12.30 -5.91 1.04
C GLY A 15 -11.01 -6.05 0.24
N GLY A 16 -9.94 -5.41 0.71
CA GLY A 16 -8.60 -5.43 0.11
C GLY A 16 -7.91 -6.80 0.14
N GLY A 17 -8.46 -7.77 -0.58
CA GLY A 17 -7.74 -8.95 -1.05
C GLY A 17 -7.06 -8.59 -2.36
N ILE A 18 -5.77 -8.26 -2.30
CA ILE A 18 -4.94 -8.02 -3.49
C ILE A 18 -5.05 -9.26 -4.38
N MET A 19 -5.77 -9.16 -5.49
CA MET A 19 -5.77 -10.18 -6.54
C MET A 19 -4.35 -10.25 -7.10
N MET A 20 -3.56 -11.23 -6.63
CA MET A 20 -2.27 -11.55 -7.23
C MET A 20 -2.54 -11.89 -8.70
N SER A 21 -1.89 -11.17 -9.62
CA SER A 21 -1.97 -11.47 -11.05
C SER A 21 -1.56 -12.93 -11.30
N ARG A 22 -2.15 -13.60 -12.29
CA ARG A 22 -1.84 -15.00 -12.65
C ARG A 22 -0.34 -15.28 -12.80
N MET A 23 0.41 -14.27 -13.23
CA MET A 23 1.87 -14.34 -13.36
C MET A 23 2.58 -14.34 -12.00
N GLN A 24 2.10 -13.53 -11.04
CA GLN A 24 2.59 -13.49 -9.66
C GLN A 24 2.27 -14.80 -8.91
N GLU A 25 1.12 -15.40 -9.20
CA GLU A 25 0.74 -16.69 -8.62
C GLU A 25 1.69 -17.80 -9.06
N ASN A 26 2.03 -17.87 -10.35
CA ASN A 26 2.99 -18.87 -10.85
C ASN A 26 4.38 -18.70 -10.23
N ASP A 27 4.86 -17.47 -10.11
CA ASP A 27 6.15 -17.19 -9.47
C ASP A 27 6.13 -17.57 -7.97
N TYR A 28 5.02 -17.31 -7.30
CA TYR A 28 4.82 -17.69 -5.89
C TYR A 28 4.77 -19.20 -5.68
N GLN A 29 4.12 -19.93 -6.58
CA GLN A 29 4.11 -21.40 -6.53
C GLN A 29 5.50 -21.99 -6.82
N ALA A 30 6.22 -21.44 -7.81
CA ALA A 30 7.60 -21.84 -8.08
C ALA A 30 8.52 -21.58 -6.88
N MET A 31 8.36 -20.43 -6.19
CA MET A 31 9.06 -20.11 -4.96
C MET A 31 8.76 -21.13 -3.86
N LYS A 32 7.49 -21.46 -3.62
CA LYS A 32 7.09 -22.48 -2.64
C LYS A 32 7.70 -23.84 -2.94
N GLN A 33 7.66 -24.27 -4.19
CA GLN A 33 8.22 -25.56 -4.60
C GLN A 33 9.73 -25.63 -4.32
N ARG A 34 10.48 -24.55 -4.61
CA ARG A 34 11.91 -24.46 -4.27
C ARG A 34 12.14 -24.53 -2.77
N LEU A 35 11.38 -23.76 -1.98
CA LEU A 35 11.49 -23.76 -0.51
C LEU A 35 11.29 -25.16 0.08
N VAL A 36 10.18 -25.81 -0.28
CA VAL A 36 9.86 -27.17 0.21
C VAL A 36 10.99 -28.15 -0.14
N THR A 37 11.45 -28.11 -1.38
CA THR A 37 12.53 -29.00 -1.86
C THR A 37 13.84 -28.78 -1.10
N ILE A 38 14.20 -27.51 -0.79
CA ILE A 38 15.38 -27.20 0.02
C ILE A 38 15.22 -27.76 1.44
N CYS A 39 14.05 -27.61 2.07
CA CYS A 39 13.79 -28.14 3.40
C CYS A 39 13.88 -29.68 3.44
N GLU A 40 13.41 -30.37 2.42
CA GLU A 40 13.51 -31.83 2.31
C GLU A 40 14.97 -32.31 2.24
N VAL A 41 15.82 -31.61 1.47
CA VAL A 41 17.27 -31.87 1.43
C VAL A 41 17.93 -31.61 2.79
N GLN A 42 17.61 -30.49 3.45
CA GLN A 42 18.13 -30.18 4.79
C GLN A 42 17.69 -31.22 5.84
N ALA A 43 16.48 -31.76 5.70
CA ALA A 43 15.97 -32.85 6.53
C ALA A 43 16.60 -34.22 6.19
N GLY A 44 17.42 -34.31 5.15
CA GLY A 44 18.04 -35.56 4.69
C GLY A 44 17.07 -36.54 4.03
N THR A 45 15.86 -36.08 3.68
CA THR A 45 14.82 -36.95 3.08
C THR A 45 15.07 -37.23 1.60
N ILE A 46 15.71 -36.30 0.90
CA ILE A 46 16.16 -36.46 -0.49
C ILE A 46 17.57 -35.90 -0.66
N SER A 47 18.29 -36.38 -1.67
CA SER A 47 19.60 -35.85 -2.05
C SER A 47 19.48 -34.54 -2.85
N ALA A 48 20.56 -33.75 -2.86
CA ALA A 48 20.66 -32.55 -3.70
C ALA A 48 20.55 -32.86 -5.21
N THR A 49 20.93 -34.08 -5.63
CA THR A 49 20.77 -34.54 -7.02
C THR A 49 19.29 -34.72 -7.37
N GLU A 50 18.55 -35.46 -6.54
CA GLU A 50 17.11 -35.68 -6.75
C GLU A 50 16.32 -34.36 -6.69
N ALA A 51 16.73 -33.45 -5.81
CA ALA A 51 16.15 -32.12 -5.73
C ALA A 51 16.37 -31.27 -6.99
N ALA A 52 17.59 -31.28 -7.54
CA ALA A 52 17.92 -30.56 -8.77
C ALA A 52 17.12 -31.11 -9.96
N GLU A 53 17.03 -32.44 -10.08
CA GLU A 53 16.23 -33.11 -11.11
C GLU A 53 14.74 -32.76 -10.98
N ARG A 54 14.19 -32.80 -9.75
CA ARG A 54 12.80 -32.44 -9.48
C ARG A 54 12.46 -31.00 -9.88
N LEU A 55 13.40 -30.08 -9.69
CA LEU A 55 13.23 -28.67 -10.04
C LEU A 55 13.60 -28.36 -11.49
N GLY A 56 14.10 -29.33 -12.26
CA GLY A 56 14.55 -29.14 -13.65
C GLY A 56 15.75 -28.19 -13.77
N VAL A 57 16.62 -28.15 -12.76
CA VAL A 57 17.81 -27.28 -12.72
C VAL A 57 19.09 -28.10 -12.59
N SER A 58 20.23 -27.48 -12.89
CA SER A 58 21.52 -28.12 -12.63
C SER A 58 21.77 -28.28 -11.13
N ARG A 59 22.53 -29.31 -10.73
CA ARG A 59 22.97 -29.46 -9.32
C ARG A 59 23.67 -28.20 -8.80
N LYS A 60 24.48 -27.55 -9.64
CA LYS A 60 25.15 -26.28 -9.28
C LYS A 60 24.13 -25.19 -8.92
N THR A 61 23.12 -24.99 -9.78
CA THR A 61 22.04 -24.02 -9.55
C THR A 61 21.25 -24.35 -8.29
N PHE A 62 21.02 -25.63 -8.01
CA PHE A 62 20.36 -26.04 -6.78
C PHE A 62 21.21 -25.69 -5.53
N TYR A 63 22.52 -25.90 -5.58
CA TYR A 63 23.41 -25.45 -4.50
C TYR A 63 23.41 -23.93 -4.32
N GLU A 64 23.32 -23.15 -5.40
CA GLU A 64 23.17 -21.69 -5.31
C GLU A 64 21.87 -21.30 -4.59
N TYR A 65 20.76 -22.01 -4.83
CA TYR A 65 19.51 -21.79 -4.10
C TYR A 65 19.64 -22.15 -2.61
N MET A 66 20.31 -23.27 -2.30
CA MET A 66 20.55 -23.68 -0.92
C MET A 66 21.43 -22.67 -0.17
N ASP A 67 22.51 -22.20 -0.79
CA ASP A 67 23.43 -21.23 -0.19
C ASP A 67 22.70 -19.90 0.10
N ALA A 68 21.94 -19.39 -0.88
CA ALA A 68 21.12 -18.20 -0.71
C ALA A 68 20.07 -18.37 0.41
N PHE A 69 19.41 -19.53 0.48
CA PHE A 69 18.44 -19.84 1.53
C PHE A 69 19.09 -19.89 2.91
N VAL A 70 20.20 -20.62 3.07
CA VAL A 70 20.89 -20.77 4.35
C VAL A 70 21.42 -19.41 4.82
N LYS A 71 22.00 -18.61 3.92
CA LYS A 71 22.47 -17.27 4.24
C LYS A 71 21.33 -16.37 4.73
N ALA A 72 20.22 -16.31 4.00
CA ALA A 72 19.08 -15.50 4.39
C ALA A 72 18.42 -15.99 5.70
N ALA A 73 18.32 -17.31 5.89
CA ALA A 73 17.82 -17.90 7.12
C ALA A 73 18.75 -17.60 8.30
N ALA A 74 20.07 -17.72 8.10
CA ALA A 74 21.06 -17.37 9.12
C ALA A 74 21.00 -15.88 9.47
N GLU A 75 20.87 -14.98 8.50
CA GLU A 75 20.68 -13.54 8.76
C GLU A 75 19.39 -13.27 9.55
N ALA A 76 18.29 -13.94 9.21
CA ALA A 76 17.01 -13.77 9.90
C ALA A 76 16.97 -14.41 11.31
N LEU A 77 17.71 -15.51 11.51
CA LEU A 77 17.80 -16.23 12.78
C LEU A 77 18.92 -15.73 13.69
N THR A 78 19.92 -15.04 13.13
CA THR A 78 20.93 -14.34 13.92
C THR A 78 20.20 -13.26 14.71
N PRO A 79 20.24 -13.31 16.06
CA PRO A 79 19.67 -12.25 16.86
C PRO A 79 20.32 -10.93 16.42
N GLY A 80 19.51 -10.00 15.92
CA GLY A 80 19.91 -8.60 15.98
C GLY A 80 20.19 -8.23 17.44
N ASP A 81 20.93 -7.14 17.65
CA ASP A 81 21.10 -6.50 18.97
C ASP A 81 19.76 -6.60 19.74
N PRO A 82 19.73 -7.14 20.97
CA PRO A 82 18.51 -7.64 21.59
C PRO A 82 17.41 -6.56 21.59
N GLY A 83 16.42 -6.79 20.75
CA GLY A 83 15.23 -5.96 20.63
C GLY A 83 15.08 -5.38 19.23
N ARG A 84 13.96 -5.70 18.58
CA ARG A 84 13.22 -4.67 17.85
C ARG A 84 13.16 -3.48 18.80
N PRO A 85 13.72 -2.29 18.48
CA PRO A 85 13.50 -1.15 19.35
C PRO A 85 11.98 -1.06 19.51
N LYS A 86 11.48 -1.11 20.76
CA LYS A 86 10.17 -0.50 21.03
C LYS A 86 10.24 0.83 20.31
N LEU A 87 9.30 1.13 19.40
CA LEU A 87 9.20 2.44 18.75
C LEU A 87 9.64 3.46 19.80
N SER A 88 10.80 4.09 19.60
CA SER A 88 11.34 5.01 20.62
C SER A 88 10.22 6.02 20.91
N ASP A 89 10.15 6.54 22.13
CA ASP A 89 9.13 7.56 22.42
C ASP A 89 9.18 8.70 21.40
N GLU A 90 10.36 8.98 20.84
CA GLU A 90 10.57 9.82 19.66
C GLU A 90 9.85 9.33 18.40
N THR A 91 9.98 8.06 18.00
CA THR A 91 9.28 7.54 16.81
C THR A 91 7.75 7.56 16.99
N ARG A 92 7.26 7.30 18.22
CA ARG A 92 5.83 7.45 18.54
C ARG A 92 5.41 8.93 18.46
N LYS A 93 6.23 9.83 18.99
CA LYS A 93 5.99 11.27 18.97
C LYS A 93 6.02 11.82 17.55
N ILE A 94 6.93 11.37 16.70
CA ILE A 94 7.01 11.74 15.27
C ILE A 94 5.70 11.37 14.57
N ARG A 95 5.21 10.14 14.72
CA ARG A 95 3.94 9.73 14.11
C ARG A 95 2.74 10.54 14.60
N GLN A 96 2.70 10.86 15.89
CA GLN A 96 1.65 11.71 16.46
C GLN A 96 1.72 13.12 15.86
N LEU A 97 2.92 13.70 15.79
CA LEU A 97 3.14 15.03 15.22
C LEU A 97 2.84 15.08 13.72
N GLU A 98 3.15 14.03 12.96
CA GLU A 98 2.79 13.95 11.53
C GLU A 98 1.28 13.89 11.32
N ALA A 99 0.57 13.11 12.15
CA ALA A 99 -0.89 13.04 12.10
C ALA A 99 -1.54 14.38 12.49
N GLU A 100 -1.02 15.04 13.53
CA GLU A 100 -1.50 16.34 13.97
C GLU A 100 -1.20 17.44 12.95
N LYS A 101 0.01 17.46 12.37
CA LYS A 101 0.38 18.36 11.28
C LYS A 101 -0.58 18.22 10.10
N LYS A 102 -0.86 16.99 9.67
CA LYS A 102 -1.79 16.73 8.57
C LYS A 102 -3.22 17.22 8.88
N ARG A 103 -3.68 17.05 10.13
CA ARG A 103 -4.97 17.57 10.58
C ARG A 103 -5.02 19.10 10.50
N LEU A 104 -3.99 19.76 11.05
CA LEU A 104 -3.90 21.22 11.06
C LEU A 104 -3.76 21.80 9.64
N GLU A 105 -3.04 21.14 8.75
CA GLU A 105 -2.93 21.55 7.34
C GLU A 105 -4.29 21.50 6.64
N ASN A 106 -5.11 20.47 6.91
CA ASN A 106 -6.46 20.38 6.38
C ASN A 106 -7.38 21.47 6.94
N GLU A 107 -7.38 21.68 8.26
CA GLU A 107 -8.17 22.75 8.90
C GLU A 107 -7.79 24.14 8.36
N LEU A 108 -6.49 24.38 8.16
CA LEU A 108 -6.00 25.62 7.57
C LEU A 108 -6.46 25.79 6.12
N TYR A 109 -6.41 24.72 5.33
CA TYR A 109 -6.89 24.72 3.96
C TYR A 109 -8.38 25.07 3.88
N GLU A 110 -9.21 24.42 4.70
CA GLU A 110 -10.64 24.68 4.80
C GLU A 110 -10.93 26.12 5.21
N THR A 111 -10.23 26.61 6.24
CA THR A 111 -10.38 27.99 6.73
C THR A 111 -10.03 29.02 5.65
N LYS A 112 -8.93 28.80 4.92
CA LYS A 112 -8.54 29.67 3.81
C LYS A 112 -9.58 29.65 2.69
N ALA A 113 -10.08 28.48 2.30
CA ALA A 113 -11.11 28.35 1.28
C ALA A 113 -12.41 29.10 1.67
N ILE A 114 -12.83 28.98 2.94
CA ILE A 114 -13.99 29.71 3.47
C ILE A 114 -13.76 31.22 3.41
N SER A 115 -12.59 31.69 3.85
CA SER A 115 -12.26 33.13 3.83
C SER A 115 -12.26 33.70 2.42
N GLU A 116 -11.71 32.97 1.44
CA GLU A 116 -11.72 33.39 0.04
C GLU A 116 -13.14 33.47 -0.53
N LEU A 117 -13.98 32.48 -0.23
CA LEU A 117 -15.39 32.47 -0.66
C LEU A 117 -16.15 33.66 -0.05
N GLN A 118 -15.95 33.94 1.24
CA GLN A 118 -16.57 35.09 1.90
C GLN A 118 -16.17 36.41 1.24
N GLY A 119 -14.88 36.59 0.92
CA GLY A 119 -14.40 37.77 0.20
C GLY A 119 -15.07 37.94 -1.16
N ARG A 120 -15.21 36.87 -1.94
CA ARG A 120 -15.91 36.90 -3.23
C ARG A 120 -17.39 37.24 -3.09
N ILE A 121 -18.06 36.69 -2.08
CA ILE A 121 -19.49 36.97 -1.81
C ILE A 121 -19.70 38.44 -1.46
N ILE A 122 -18.83 39.02 -0.64
CA ILE A 122 -18.88 40.45 -0.29
C ILE A 122 -18.71 41.32 -1.55
N ALA A 123 -17.67 41.04 -2.36
CA ALA A 123 -17.43 41.78 -3.59
C ALA A 123 -18.61 41.73 -4.58
N ILE A 124 -19.26 40.57 -4.72
CA ILE A 124 -20.46 40.42 -5.56
C ILE A 124 -21.62 41.24 -5.00
N ARG A 125 -21.85 41.19 -3.68
CA ARG A 125 -22.91 41.97 -3.02
C ARG A 125 -22.72 43.47 -3.25
N ASP A 126 -21.51 43.97 -3.05
CA ASP A 126 -21.19 45.40 -3.17
C ASP A 126 -21.37 45.88 -4.62
N SER A 127 -20.93 45.07 -5.59
CA SER A 127 -21.15 45.35 -7.01
C SER A 127 -22.65 45.41 -7.36
N GLN A 128 -23.46 44.47 -6.86
CA GLN A 128 -24.90 44.46 -7.07
C GLN A 128 -25.60 45.66 -6.43
N LEU A 129 -25.16 46.09 -5.24
CA LEU A 129 -25.67 47.29 -4.58
C LEU A 129 -25.36 48.55 -5.38
N ALA A 130 -24.11 48.71 -5.85
CA ALA A 130 -23.71 49.84 -6.67
C ALA A 130 -24.51 49.93 -7.99
N GLU A 131 -24.74 48.79 -8.66
CA GLU A 131 -25.55 48.75 -9.88
C GLU A 131 -27.04 49.08 -9.63
N ARG A 132 -27.58 48.71 -8.46
CA ARG A 132 -28.95 49.08 -8.07
C ARG A 132 -29.08 50.57 -7.76
N GLU A 133 -28.08 51.18 -7.13
CA GLU A 133 -28.08 52.62 -6.84
C GLU A 133 -27.99 53.46 -8.12
N LYS A 134 -27.15 53.06 -9.09
CA LYS A 134 -27.09 53.71 -10.41
C LYS A 134 -28.44 53.69 -11.12
N LYS A 135 -29.16 52.56 -11.09
CA LYS A 135 -30.50 52.41 -11.69
C LYS A 135 -31.61 53.19 -10.97
N ARG A 136 -31.41 53.58 -9.71
CA ARG A 136 -32.38 54.36 -8.93
C ARG A 136 -32.18 55.86 -9.10
N ASN A 137 -30.96 56.29 -9.40
CA ASN A 137 -30.56 57.70 -9.47
C ASN A 137 -30.38 58.23 -10.91
N GLY A 138 -30.51 57.39 -11.93
CA GLY A 138 -30.53 57.78 -13.35
C GLY A 138 -31.89 57.52 -13.95
#